data_AF-A0A177A3I6-F1
#
_entry.id   AF-A0A177A3I6-F1
#
_cell.length_a   1.000
_cell.length_b   1.000
_cell.length_c   1.000
_cell.angle_alpha   90.00
_cell.angle_beta   90.00
_cell.angle_gamma   90.00
#
_symmetry.space_group_name_H-M   'P 1'
#
loop_
_entity.id
_entity.type
_entity.pdbx_description
1 polymer ?
#
loop_
_entity_poly.entity_id
_entity_poly.type
_entity_poly.pdbx_seq_one_letter_code
_entity_poly.pdbx_strand_id
1 'polypeptide(L)'
;MSSPSDNEEMSPDGINSIYHVRRAEQILAAGKRKKEAKLKAIEKEYTQRVEKAHTSFQEFLQAHNVRVSEAQNAQMKSLNHALHKRQDVEIDIWKQLKALEKSRRALAKLLIEVCHARLESTAEIGTTGRVAEKAPKL
;
A
#
# COMPACT_ATOMS: atom_id res chain seq x y z
N MET A 1 92.48 0.34 56.80
CA MET A 1 91.54 -0.78 56.66
C MET A 1 90.25 -0.33 57.32
N SER A 2 89.36 0.33 56.56
CA SER A 2 88.11 0.88 57.08
C SER A 2 86.97 0.07 56.49
N SER A 3 86.30 -0.70 57.33
CA SER A 3 85.08 -1.44 56.99
C SER A 3 83.91 -0.47 56.76
N PRO A 4 83.02 -0.76 55.81
CA PRO A 4 81.79 0.01 55.61
C PRO A 4 80.79 -0.41 56.68
N SER A 5 80.43 0.51 57.57
CA SER A 5 79.27 0.29 58.44
C SER A 5 78.06 0.86 57.71
N ASP A 6 77.38 -0.02 56.99
CA ASP A 6 75.99 0.12 56.62
C ASP A 6 75.18 0.46 57.87
N ASN A 7 74.86 1.73 58.04
CA ASN A 7 73.78 2.18 58.92
C ASN A 7 72.93 3.13 58.08
N GLU A 8 72.27 2.59 57.05
CA GLU A 8 70.91 3.03 56.79
C GLU A 8 70.12 2.67 58.05
N GLU A 9 70.03 3.62 58.98
CA GLU A 9 69.02 3.60 60.03
C GLU A 9 67.66 3.52 59.35
N MET A 10 67.19 2.30 59.07
CA MET A 10 65.78 2.05 58.83
C MET A 10 65.06 2.42 60.12
N SER A 11 64.50 3.62 60.13
CA SER A 11 63.47 4.01 61.08
C SER A 11 62.45 2.86 61.15
N PRO A 12 62.12 2.32 62.35
CA PRO A 12 61.13 1.26 62.50
C PRO A 12 59.73 1.69 62.04
N ASP A 13 59.51 3.01 61.94
CA ASP A 13 58.31 3.65 61.40
C ASP A 13 58.49 4.19 59.96
N GLY A 14 59.57 3.77 59.28
CA GLY A 14 59.87 4.13 57.91
C GLY A 14 58.88 3.52 56.93
N ILE A 15 57.74 4.17 56.76
CA ILE A 15 56.77 3.92 55.68
C ILE A 15 57.55 3.83 54.36
N ASN A 16 57.67 2.62 53.80
CA ASN A 16 58.39 2.38 52.55
C ASN A 16 57.64 3.09 51.41
N SER A 17 58.03 4.33 51.10
CA SER A 17 57.32 5.22 50.18
C SER A 17 57.09 4.58 48.81
N ILE A 18 58.05 3.77 48.34
CA ILE A 18 57.99 3.04 47.07
C ILE A 18 56.88 1.98 47.08
N TYR A 19 56.67 1.29 48.21
CA TYR A 19 55.58 0.34 48.37
C TYR A 19 54.21 1.03 48.30
N HIS A 20 54.06 2.18 48.96
CA HIS A 20 52.81 2.94 48.95
C HIS A 20 52.50 3.54 47.57
N VAL A 21 53.50 4.03 46.85
CA VAL A 21 53.34 4.50 45.45
C VAL A 21 52.89 3.35 44.55
N ARG A 22 53.55 2.19 44.60
CA ARG A 22 53.17 1.01 43.81
C ARG A 22 51.74 0.54 44.11
N ARG A 23 51.33 0.57 45.39
CA ARG A 23 49.96 0.22 45.80
C ARG A 23 48.94 1.25 45.29
N ALA A 24 49.25 2.54 45.31
CA ALA A 24 48.39 3.57 44.76
C ALA A 24 48.22 3.44 43.23
N GLU A 25 49.28 3.10 42.51
CA GLU A 25 49.24 2.81 41.06
C GLU A 25 48.35 1.60 40.75
N GLN A 26 48.45 0.53 41.53
CA GLN A 26 47.59 -0.66 41.37
C GLN A 26 46.12 -0.34 41.62
N ILE A 27 45.81 0.48 42.64
CA ILE A 27 44.44 0.93 42.95
C ILE A 27 43.90 1.80 41.81
N LEU A 28 44.69 2.73 41.28
CA LEU A 28 44.32 3.56 40.13
C LEU A 28 44.06 2.73 38.87
N ALA A 29 44.93 1.75 38.58
CA ALA A 29 44.75 0.84 37.44
C ALA A 29 43.48 -0.01 37.59
N ALA A 30 43.21 -0.53 38.80
CA ALA A 30 41.98 -1.26 39.09
C ALA A 30 40.73 -0.37 38.93
N GLY A 31 40.79 0.88 39.39
CA GLY A 31 39.73 1.87 39.23
C GLY A 31 39.44 2.20 37.76
N LYS A 32 40.48 2.38 36.93
CA LYS A 32 40.35 2.59 35.48
C LYS A 32 39.69 1.38 34.80
N ARG A 33 40.17 0.16 35.07
CA ARG A 33 39.57 -1.07 34.53
C ARG A 33 38.10 -1.23 34.92
N LYS A 34 37.73 -0.90 36.16
CA LYS A 34 36.33 -0.94 36.62
C LYS A 34 35.47 0.09 35.89
N LYS A 35 35.98 1.28 35.61
CA LYS A 35 35.27 2.32 34.84
C LYS A 35 35.08 1.88 33.38
N GLU A 36 36.12 1.37 32.74
CA GLU A 36 36.05 0.84 31.37
C GLU A 36 35.08 -0.33 31.24
N ALA A 37 35.08 -1.26 32.21
CA ALA A 37 34.14 -2.38 32.21
C ALA A 37 32.68 -1.90 32.31
N LYS A 38 32.41 -0.87 33.12
CA LYS A 38 31.07 -0.27 33.20
C LYS A 38 30.67 0.42 31.89
N LEU A 39 31.58 1.16 31.27
CA LEU A 39 31.31 1.81 29.98
C LEU A 39 30.99 0.78 28.89
N LYS A 40 31.79 -0.30 28.79
CA LYS A 40 31.53 -1.41 27.86
C LYS A 40 30.20 -2.10 28.12
N ALA A 41 29.79 -2.24 29.38
CA ALA A 41 28.49 -2.82 29.73
C ALA A 41 27.34 -1.92 29.25
N ILE A 42 27.46 -0.60 29.43
CA ILE A 42 26.47 0.38 28.96
C ILE A 42 26.39 0.40 27.43
N GLU A 43 27.54 0.40 26.74
CA GLU A 43 27.57 0.34 25.27
C GLU A 43 26.89 -0.93 24.75
N LYS A 44 27.17 -2.08 25.36
CA LYS A 44 26.54 -3.36 24.97
C LYS A 44 25.04 -3.36 25.21
N GLU A 45 24.57 -2.80 26.32
CA GLU A 45 23.14 -2.68 26.59
C GLU A 45 22.46 -1.74 25.59
N TYR A 46 23.11 -0.62 25.28
CA TYR A 46 22.63 0.33 24.28
C TYR A 46 22.51 -0.31 22.91
N THR A 47 23.55 -1.02 22.43
CA THR A 47 23.50 -1.70 21.13
C THR A 47 22.40 -2.75 21.09
N GLN A 48 22.23 -3.53 22.15
CA GLN A 48 21.13 -4.51 22.24
C GLN A 48 19.74 -3.86 22.17
N ARG A 49 19.55 -2.72 22.85
CA ARG A 49 18.29 -1.98 22.80
C ARG A 49 18.02 -1.43 21.40
N VAL A 50 19.04 -0.91 20.73
CA VAL A 50 18.95 -0.40 19.35
C VAL A 50 18.62 -1.53 18.37
N GLU A 51 19.31 -2.67 18.46
CA GLU A 51 19.03 -3.84 17.62
C GLU A 51 17.60 -4.33 17.82
N LYS A 52 17.15 -4.47 19.07
CA LYS A 52 15.78 -4.88 19.37
C LYS A 52 14.75 -3.89 18.83
N ALA A 53 14.98 -2.59 18.99
CA ALA A 53 14.11 -1.55 18.44
C ALA A 53 14.06 -1.63 16.90
N HIS A 54 15.21 -1.83 16.25
CA HIS A 54 15.31 -1.98 14.81
C HIS A 54 14.51 -3.17 14.29
N THR A 55 14.69 -4.35 14.89
CA THR A 55 13.91 -5.56 14.53
C THR A 55 12.42 -5.33 14.72
N SER A 56 12.00 -4.78 15.87
CA SER A 56 10.58 -4.51 16.13
C SER A 56 9.97 -3.53 15.14
N PHE A 57 10.75 -2.54 14.71
CA PHE A 57 10.31 -1.56 13.72
C PHE A 57 10.21 -2.18 12.32
N GLN A 58 11.15 -3.05 11.94
CA GLN A 58 11.07 -3.80 10.69
C GLN A 58 9.84 -4.71 10.65
N GLU A 59 9.56 -5.45 11.72
CA GLU A 59 8.35 -6.29 11.84
C GLU A 59 7.08 -5.45 11.71
N PHE A 60 7.04 -4.29 12.39
CA PHE A 60 5.93 -3.35 12.28
C PHE A 60 5.75 -2.86 10.84
N LEU A 61 6.82 -2.44 10.16
CA LEU A 61 6.76 -1.98 8.78
C LEU A 61 6.29 -3.07 7.83
N GLN A 62 6.77 -4.30 7.98
CA GLN A 62 6.31 -5.43 7.17
C GLN A 62 4.81 -5.67 7.38
N ALA A 63 4.36 -5.75 8.63
CA ALA A 63 2.95 -5.94 8.95
C ALA A 63 2.07 -4.76 8.48
N HIS A 64 2.59 -3.54 8.52
CA HIS A 64 1.91 -2.36 7.98
C HIS A 64 1.78 -2.44 6.45
N ASN A 65 2.86 -2.76 5.74
CA ASN A 65 2.87 -2.85 4.29
C ASN A 65 1.93 -3.94 3.77
N VAL A 66 1.90 -5.10 4.44
CA VAL A 66 0.94 -6.18 4.12
C VAL A 66 -0.49 -5.67 4.25
N ARG A 67 -0.85 -5.06 5.39
CA ARG A 67 -2.20 -4.51 5.61
C ARG A 67 -2.60 -3.46 4.59
N VAL A 68 -1.69 -2.55 4.26
CA VAL A 68 -1.93 -1.51 3.24
C VAL A 68 -2.15 -2.15 1.86
N SER A 69 -1.31 -3.12 1.49
CA SER A 69 -1.45 -3.82 0.21
C SER A 69 -2.76 -4.60 0.11
N GLU A 70 -3.15 -5.30 1.17
CA GLU A 70 -4.43 -6.01 1.25
C GLU A 70 -5.63 -5.06 1.11
N ALA A 71 -5.61 -3.94 1.84
CA ALA A 71 -6.65 -2.92 1.76
C ALA A 71 -6.76 -2.31 0.35
N GLN A 72 -5.62 -1.97 -0.26
CA GLN A 72 -5.58 -1.46 -1.63
C GLN A 72 -6.11 -2.49 -2.65
N ASN A 73 -5.72 -3.75 -2.52
CA ASN A 73 -6.19 -4.82 -3.39
C ASN A 73 -7.69 -5.06 -3.24
N ALA A 74 -8.21 -5.03 -2.02
CA ALA A 74 -9.65 -5.15 -1.76
C ALA A 74 -10.44 -3.99 -2.38
N GLN A 75 -9.95 -2.75 -2.21
CA GLN A 75 -10.55 -1.56 -2.83
C GLN A 75 -10.52 -1.64 -4.36
N MET A 76 -9.38 -2.00 -4.94
CA MET A 76 -9.22 -2.14 -6.39
C MET A 76 -10.16 -3.22 -6.96
N LYS A 77 -10.27 -4.37 -6.27
CA LYS A 77 -11.18 -5.44 -6.66
C LYS A 77 -12.64 -4.98 -6.64
N SER A 78 -13.04 -4.25 -5.60
CA SER A 78 -14.38 -3.66 -5.50
C SER A 78 -14.65 -2.65 -6.61
N LEU A 79 -13.68 -1.79 -6.91
CA LEU A 79 -13.78 -0.80 -7.98
C LEU A 79 -13.92 -1.46 -9.35
N ASN A 80 -13.07 -2.45 -9.65
CA ASN A 80 -13.13 -3.20 -10.90
C ASN A 80 -14.46 -3.93 -11.07
N HIS A 81 -14.98 -4.53 -10.00
CA HIS A 81 -16.30 -5.16 -10.03
C HIS A 81 -17.42 -4.16 -10.36
N ALA A 82 -17.41 -2.98 -9.73
CA ALA A 82 -18.38 -1.93 -10.00
C ALA A 82 -18.25 -1.40 -11.45
N LEU A 83 -17.02 -1.26 -11.94
CA LEU A 83 -16.74 -0.81 -13.30
C LEU A 83 -17.24 -1.81 -14.34
N HIS A 84 -16.99 -3.10 -14.16
CA HIS A 84 -17.50 -4.14 -15.05
C HIS A 84 -19.02 -4.19 -15.08
N LYS A 85 -19.68 -4.12 -13.91
CA LYS A 85 -21.14 -4.01 -13.86
C LYS A 85 -21.67 -2.81 -14.62
N ARG A 86 -21.01 -1.65 -14.50
CA ARG A 86 -21.39 -0.45 -15.25
C ARG A 86 -21.23 -0.67 -16.75
N GLN A 87 -20.12 -1.24 -17.18
CA GLN A 87 -19.87 -1.57 -18.59
C GLN A 87 -20.93 -2.52 -19.16
N ASP A 88 -21.31 -3.56 -18.41
CA ASP A 88 -22.35 -4.51 -18.84
C ASP A 88 -23.69 -3.80 -19.06
N VAL A 89 -24.08 -2.91 -18.14
CA VAL A 89 -25.29 -2.10 -18.27
C VAL A 89 -25.19 -1.13 -19.45
N GLU A 90 -24.05 -0.46 -19.64
CA GLU A 90 -23.82 0.41 -20.79
C GLU A 90 -23.97 -0.36 -22.11
N ILE A 91 -23.40 -1.57 -22.20
CA ILE A 91 -23.52 -2.45 -23.36
C ILE A 91 -24.99 -2.81 -23.62
N ASP A 92 -25.76 -3.12 -22.58
CA ASP A 92 -27.17 -3.46 -22.73
C ASP A 92 -28.02 -2.27 -23.16
N ILE A 93 -27.74 -1.08 -22.63
CA ILE A 93 -28.35 0.18 -23.10
C ILE A 93 -28.07 0.37 -24.59
N TRP A 94 -26.83 0.17 -25.04
CA TRP A 94 -26.47 0.28 -26.45
C TRP A 94 -27.23 -0.70 -27.34
N LYS A 95 -27.40 -1.96 -26.90
CA LYS A 95 -28.22 -2.95 -27.63
C LYS A 95 -29.67 -2.51 -27.74
N GLN A 96 -30.26 -2.00 -26.66
CA GLN A 96 -31.64 -1.52 -26.64
C GLN A 96 -31.83 -0.31 -27.56
N LEU A 97 -30.91 0.65 -27.52
CA LEU A 97 -30.93 1.81 -28.43
C LEU A 97 -30.86 1.39 -29.90
N LYS A 98 -30.02 0.40 -30.23
CA LYS A 98 -29.94 -0.15 -31.59
C LYS A 98 -31.25 -0.84 -32.01
N ALA A 99 -31.92 -1.54 -31.09
CA ALA A 99 -33.21 -2.15 -31.36
C ALA A 99 -34.31 -1.11 -31.60
N LEU A 100 -34.36 -0.05 -30.79
CA LEU A 100 -35.25 1.09 -30.97
C LEU A 100 -35.01 1.81 -32.30
N GLU A 101 -33.75 1.96 -32.70
CA GLU A 101 -33.45 2.57 -33.99
C GLU A 101 -33.97 1.71 -35.17
N LYS A 102 -33.81 0.39 -35.09
CA LYS A 102 -34.35 -0.54 -36.08
C LYS A 102 -35.87 -0.48 -36.15
N SER A 103 -36.56 -0.51 -35.01
CA SER A 103 -38.02 -0.44 -34.98
C SER A 103 -38.53 0.89 -35.51
N ARG A 104 -37.87 2.02 -35.18
CA ARG A 104 -38.18 3.35 -35.74
C ARG A 104 -38.08 3.35 -37.27
N ARG A 105 -37.02 2.77 -37.84
CA ARG A 105 -36.86 2.68 -39.30
C ARG A 105 -37.94 1.82 -39.95
N ALA A 106 -38.32 0.71 -39.31
CA ALA A 106 -39.40 -0.15 -39.80
C ALA A 106 -40.75 0.58 -39.78
N LEU A 107 -41.07 1.29 -38.69
CA LEU A 107 -42.27 2.12 -38.58
C LEU A 107 -42.34 3.17 -39.69
N ALA A 108 -41.22 3.85 -39.96
CA ALA A 108 -41.16 4.86 -41.01
C ALA A 108 -41.45 4.26 -42.40
N LYS A 109 -40.96 3.05 -42.70
CA LYS A 109 -41.26 2.33 -43.94
C LYS A 109 -42.76 2.01 -44.06
N LEU A 110 -43.34 1.44 -43.01
CA LEU A 110 -44.78 1.13 -42.99
C LEU A 110 -45.64 2.38 -43.19
N LEU A 111 -45.24 3.51 -42.61
CA LEU A 111 -45.95 4.77 -42.79
C LEU A 111 -45.89 5.26 -44.25
N ILE A 112 -44.73 5.13 -44.90
CA ILE A 112 -44.59 5.45 -46.32
C ILE A 112 -45.46 4.52 -47.18
N GLU A 113 -45.44 3.21 -46.92
CA GLU A 113 -46.25 2.22 -47.64
C GLU A 113 -47.75 2.50 -47.51
N VAL A 114 -48.22 2.81 -46.29
CA VAL A 114 -49.62 3.21 -46.06
C VAL A 114 -49.98 4.49 -46.81
N CYS A 115 -49.12 5.50 -46.79
CA CYS A 115 -49.36 6.73 -47.54
C CYS A 115 -49.39 6.47 -49.05
N HIS A 116 -48.50 5.63 -49.57
CA HIS A 116 -48.45 5.27 -50.98
C HIS A 116 -49.72 4.53 -51.41
N ALA A 117 -50.10 3.47 -50.68
CA ALA A 117 -51.31 2.71 -50.95
C ALA A 117 -52.58 3.58 -50.89
N ARG A 118 -52.65 4.55 -49.97
CA ARG A 118 -53.76 5.51 -49.92
C ARG A 118 -53.80 6.44 -51.12
N LEU A 119 -52.64 6.93 -51.57
CA LEU A 119 -52.55 7.77 -52.78
C LEU A 119 -52.95 6.99 -54.03
N GLU A 120 -52.47 5.76 -54.18
CA GLU A 120 -52.84 4.86 -55.29
C GLU A 120 -54.35 4.58 -55.28
N SER A 121 -54.90 4.16 -54.14
CA SER A 121 -56.35 3.91 -54.03
C SER A 121 -57.19 5.17 -54.33
N THR A 122 -56.74 6.35 -53.89
CA THR A 122 -57.44 7.61 -54.20
C THR A 122 -57.36 7.95 -55.68
N ALA A 123 -56.22 7.69 -56.34
CA ALA A 123 -56.05 7.89 -57.78
C ALA A 123 -56.91 6.91 -58.60
N GLU A 124 -57.02 5.64 -58.17
CA GLU A 124 -57.91 4.65 -58.78
C GLU A 124 -59.38 5.05 -58.67
N ILE A 125 -59.82 5.54 -57.50
CA ILE A 125 -61.18 6.03 -57.31
C ILE A 125 -61.45 7.25 -58.22
N GLY A 126 -60.50 8.20 -58.29
CA GLY A 126 -60.63 9.39 -59.13
C GLY A 126 -60.69 9.10 -60.63
N THR A 127 -60.05 8.02 -61.09
CA THR A 127 -60.04 7.61 -62.50
C THR A 127 -61.21 6.70 -62.89
N THR A 128 -61.71 5.87 -61.97
CA THR A 128 -62.76 4.87 -62.26
C THR A 128 -64.13 5.18 -61.66
N GLY A 129 -64.24 6.14 -60.74
CA GLY A 129 -65.49 6.53 -60.07
C GLY A 129 -66.09 5.47 -59.14
N ARG A 130 -65.40 4.34 -58.91
CA ARG A 130 -65.85 3.25 -58.03
C ARG A 130 -64.92 3.12 -56.82
N VAL A 131 -65.50 2.98 -55.64
CA VAL A 131 -64.77 2.67 -54.39
C VAL A 131 -64.43 1.17 -54.38
N ALA A 132 -63.15 0.83 -54.14
CA ALA A 132 -62.71 -0.56 -54.09
C ALA A 132 -63.39 -1.32 -52.93
N GLU A 133 -64.13 -2.37 -53.25
CA GLU A 133 -64.98 -3.14 -52.32
C GLU A 133 -64.24 -4.13 -51.41
N LYS A 134 -62.90 -4.08 -51.33
CA LYS A 134 -62.14 -4.97 -50.44
C LYS A 134 -61.13 -4.17 -49.63
N ALA A 135 -61.43 -4.05 -48.33
CA ALA A 135 -60.48 -3.59 -47.34
C ALA A 135 -59.20 -4.45 -47.41
N PRO A 136 -58.01 -3.85 -47.31
CA PRO A 136 -56.78 -4.61 -47.22
C PRO A 136 -56.82 -5.42 -45.92
N LYS A 137 -56.74 -6.74 -46.04
CA LYS A 137 -56.59 -7.62 -44.88
C LYS A 137 -55.18 -7.40 -44.31
N LEU A 138 -55.15 -7.03 -43.04
CA LEU A 138 -53.96 -6.97 -42.19
C LEU A 138 -53.21 -8.30 -42.16
#